data_AF-A0A9X0CCA1-F1
#
_entry.id   AF-A0A9X0CCA1-F1
#
_cell.length_a   1.000
_cell.length_b   1.000
_cell.length_c   1.000
_cell.angle_alpha   90.00
_cell.angle_beta   90.00
_cell.angle_gamma   90.00
#
_symmetry.space_group_name_H-M   'P 1'
#
loop_
_entity.id
_entity.type
_entity.pdbx_description
1 polymer ?
#
loop_
_entity_poly.entity_id
_entity_poly.type
_entity_poly.pdbx_seq_one_letter_code
_entity_poly.pdbx_strand_id
1 'polypeptide(L)'
;MISNFQIIGIDDDTQRRDQLHALINNLPDAHYATLRAVILHLDKVRIHSSQNCMNAVNLAICFGLILMDNSGSHITDAGWQIRVVESIINSTFEIFDDD
;
A
#
# COMPACT_ATOMS: atom_id res chain seq x y z
N MET A 1 -9.58 5.67 6.42
CA MET A 1 -9.59 5.27 5.00
C MET A 1 -8.79 6.31 4.26
N ILE A 2 -7.68 5.93 3.62
CA ILE A 2 -6.72 6.86 3.02
C ILE A 2 -7.39 7.54 1.82
N SER A 3 -7.54 8.86 1.84
CA SER A 3 -8.13 9.61 0.73
C SER A 3 -7.20 9.58 -0.48
N ASN A 4 -7.68 9.00 -1.59
CA ASN A 4 -6.91 8.77 -2.83
C ASN A 4 -6.31 10.05 -3.46
N PHE A 5 -6.83 11.24 -3.15
CA PHE A 5 -6.62 12.44 -3.98
C PHE A 5 -5.23 13.10 -3.89
N GLN A 6 -4.42 12.86 -2.85
CA GLN A 6 -3.12 13.53 -2.71
C GLN A 6 -1.95 12.77 -3.37
N ILE A 7 -2.13 11.48 -3.65
CA ILE A 7 -1.03 10.57 -4.04
C ILE A 7 -0.97 10.32 -5.56
N ILE A 8 -2.04 10.63 -6.29
CA ILE A 8 -2.26 10.29 -7.72
C ILE A 8 -1.31 11.01 -8.70
N GLY A 9 -0.44 11.92 -8.23
CA GLY A 9 0.42 12.73 -9.10
C GLY A 9 1.91 12.71 -8.76
N ILE A 10 2.37 11.84 -7.86
CA ILE A 10 3.77 11.87 -7.37
C ILE A 10 4.59 10.81 -8.10
N ASP A 11 5.39 11.26 -9.07
CA ASP A 11 6.31 10.40 -9.82
C ASP A 11 7.56 10.04 -9.00
N ASP A 12 7.98 10.88 -8.06
CA ASP A 12 9.11 10.57 -7.19
C ASP A 12 8.74 9.52 -6.13
N ASP A 13 9.40 8.37 -6.20
CA ASP A 13 9.11 7.25 -5.31
C ASP A 13 9.38 7.60 -3.83
N THR A 14 10.37 8.45 -3.55
CA THR A 14 10.70 8.84 -2.18
C THR A 14 9.65 9.77 -1.58
N GLN A 15 9.28 10.83 -2.30
CA GLN A 15 8.21 11.73 -1.89
C GLN A 15 6.87 11.01 -1.72
N ARG A 16 6.59 9.99 -2.55
CA ARG A 16 5.41 9.16 -2.41
C ARG A 16 5.45 8.34 -1.12
N ARG A 17 6.58 7.71 -0.79
CA ARG A 17 6.77 6.97 0.46
C ARG A 17 6.57 7.87 1.67
N ASP A 18 7.16 9.06 1.69
CA ASP A 18 7.05 10.01 2.81
C ASP A 18 5.60 10.44 3.06
N GLN A 19 4.85 10.72 1.99
CA GLN A 19 3.43 11.04 2.12
C GLN A 19 2.59 9.84 2.57
N LEU A 20 2.90 8.64 2.07
CA LEU A 20 2.23 7.42 2.50
C LEU A 20 2.46 7.16 3.99
N HIS A 21 3.70 7.31 4.46
CA HIS A 21 4.04 7.20 5.87
C HIS A 21 3.25 8.21 6.72
N ALA A 22 3.21 9.49 6.31
CA ALA A 22 2.43 10.50 7.00
C ALA A 22 0.92 10.20 7.02
N LEU A 23 0.34 9.72 5.91
CA LEU A 23 -1.08 9.39 5.82
C LEU A 23 -1.43 8.17 6.68
N ILE A 24 -0.58 7.14 6.67
CA ILE A 24 -0.76 5.91 7.44
C ILE A 24 -0.68 6.22 8.93
N ASN A 25 0.29 7.02 9.37
CA ASN A 25 0.42 7.42 10.77
C ASN A 25 -0.73 8.33 11.27
N ASN A 26 -1.47 8.97 10.37
CA ASN A 26 -2.68 9.73 10.72
C ASN A 26 -3.96 8.86 10.76
N LEU A 27 -3.88 7.55 10.48
CA LEU A 27 -5.02 6.66 10.60
C LEU A 27 -5.38 6.42 12.08
N PRO A 28 -6.68 6.24 12.41
CA PRO A 28 -7.09 5.77 13.73
C PRO A 28 -6.41 4.44 14.10
N ASP A 29 -6.04 4.27 15.38
CA ASP A 29 -5.25 3.13 15.89
C ASP A 29 -5.70 1.76 15.36
N ALA A 30 -7.02 1.51 15.36
CA ALA A 30 -7.58 0.24 14.90
C ALA A 30 -7.32 -0.01 13.40
N HIS A 31 -7.39 1.04 12.58
CA HIS A 31 -7.09 0.97 11.15
C HIS A 31 -5.59 0.86 10.89
N TYR A 32 -4.76 1.62 11.62
CA TYR A 32 -3.31 1.52 11.54
C TYR A 32 -2.83 0.11 11.89
N ALA A 33 -3.25 -0.44 13.03
CA ALA A 33 -2.84 -1.76 13.49
C ALA A 33 -3.25 -2.87 12.50
N THR A 34 -4.47 -2.78 11.95
CA THR A 34 -4.94 -3.74 10.94
C THR A 34 -4.11 -3.64 9.65
N LEU A 35 -3.88 -2.41 9.16
CA LEU A 35 -3.09 -2.20 7.96
C LEU A 35 -1.67 -2.70 8.14
N ARG A 36 -1.01 -2.36 9.26
CA ARG A 36 0.33 -2.82 9.59
C ARG A 36 0.41 -4.35 9.62
N ALA A 37 -0.50 -5.01 10.31
CA ALA A 37 -0.52 -6.47 10.38
C ALA A 37 -0.67 -7.13 9.00
N VAL A 38 -1.54 -6.58 8.15
CA VAL A 38 -1.74 -7.06 6.78
C VAL A 38 -0.49 -6.84 5.94
N ILE A 39 0.08 -5.63 5.92
CA ILE A 39 1.25 -5.32 5.08
C ILE A 39 2.47 -6.14 5.52
N LEU A 40 2.73 -6.29 6.83
CA LEU A 40 3.79 -7.16 7.34
C LEU A 40 3.61 -8.63 6.93
N HIS A 41 2.36 -9.10 6.82
CA HIS A 41 2.08 -10.44 6.31
C HIS A 41 2.34 -10.53 4.80
N LEU A 42 1.90 -9.54 4.02
CA LEU A 42 2.12 -9.50 2.58
C LEU A 42 3.60 -9.41 2.21
N ASP A 43 4.42 -8.70 3.00
CA ASP A 43 5.87 -8.68 2.81
C ASP A 43 6.49 -10.08 2.97
N LYS A 44 6.07 -10.84 4.00
CA LYS A 44 6.48 -12.24 4.17
C LYS A 44 6.07 -13.10 2.98
N VAL A 45 4.86 -12.92 2.45
CA VAL A 45 4.41 -13.64 1.24
C VAL A 45 5.29 -13.29 0.04
N ARG A 46 5.58 -12.00 -0.17
CA ARG A 46 6.43 -11.49 -1.25
C ARG A 46 7.85 -12.06 -1.20
N ILE A 47 8.46 -12.17 -0.02
CA ILE A 47 9.81 -12.75 0.13
C ILE A 47 9.86 -14.22 -0.35
N HIS A 48 8.73 -14.94 -0.27
CA HIS A 48 8.60 -16.32 -0.77
C HIS A 48 8.09 -16.40 -2.23
N SER A 49 8.19 -15.30 -2.99
CA SER A 49 7.70 -15.22 -4.38
C SER A 49 8.27 -16.30 -5.31
N SER A 50 9.49 -16.79 -5.05
CA SER A 50 10.09 -17.88 -5.84
C SER A 50 9.32 -19.21 -5.75
N GLN A 51 8.50 -19.41 -4.72
CA GLN A 51 7.72 -20.64 -4.49
C GLN A 51 6.22 -20.42 -4.71
N ASN A 52 5.69 -19.27 -4.27
CA ASN A 52 4.26 -18.99 -4.35
C ASN A 52 3.86 -18.17 -5.60
N CYS A 53 4.82 -17.69 -6.39
CA CYS A 53 4.62 -16.87 -7.60
C CYS A 53 3.89 -15.53 -7.35
N MET A 54 3.86 -15.06 -6.11
CA MET A 54 3.22 -13.80 -5.72
C MET A 54 4.28 -12.74 -5.44
N ASN A 55 4.60 -11.93 -6.45
CA ASN A 55 5.43 -10.74 -6.28
C ASN A 55 4.60 -9.55 -5.74
N ALA A 56 5.25 -8.42 -5.44
CA ALA A 56 4.59 -7.24 -4.89
C ALA A 56 3.43 -6.73 -5.77
N VAL A 57 3.63 -6.75 -7.10
CA VAL A 57 2.61 -6.36 -8.08
C VAL A 57 1.38 -7.27 -8.00
N ASN A 58 1.58 -8.60 -7.99
CA ASN A 58 0.48 -9.57 -7.91
C ASN A 58 -0.32 -9.40 -6.61
N LEU A 59 0.37 -9.17 -5.50
CA LEU A 59 -0.27 -8.89 -4.21
C LEU A 59 -1.01 -7.54 -4.25
N ALA A 60 -0.43 -6.50 -4.84
CA ALA A 60 -1.05 -5.19 -4.98
C ALA A 60 -2.29 -5.20 -5.89
N ILE A 61 -2.33 -6.02 -6.92
CA ILE A 61 -3.53 -6.20 -7.76
C ILE A 61 -4.67 -6.81 -6.94
N CYS A 62 -4.39 -7.83 -6.12
CA CYS A 62 -5.40 -8.46 -5.29
C CYS A 62 -5.89 -7.56 -4.14
N PHE A 63 -4.97 -6.85 -3.49
CA PHE A 63 -5.26 -6.08 -2.28
C PHE A 63 -5.55 -4.59 -2.54
N GLY A 64 -5.17 -4.05 -3.70
CA GLY A 64 -5.36 -2.64 -4.06
C GLY A 64 -6.82 -2.20 -4.01
N LEU A 65 -7.71 -3.06 -4.52
CA LEU A 65 -9.16 -2.82 -4.52
C LEU A 65 -9.83 -3.03 -3.15
N ILE A 66 -9.13 -3.66 -2.20
CA ILE A 66 -9.65 -3.99 -0.86
C ILE A 66 -9.18 -2.96 0.17
N LEU A 67 -7.94 -2.49 0.05
CA LEU A 67 -7.32 -1.56 1.00
C LEU A 67 -7.64 -0.09 0.69
N MET A 68 -8.01 0.24 -0.55
CA MET A 68 -8.32 1.60 -0.98
C MET A 68 -9.81 1.78 -1.26
N ASP A 69 -10.33 2.97 -0.98
CA ASP A 69 -11.73 3.27 -1.25
C ASP A 69 -12.01 3.26 -2.76
N ASN A 70 -13.02 2.49 -3.16
CA ASN A 70 -13.47 2.34 -4.55
C ASN A 70 -14.78 3.10 -4.81
N SER A 71 -15.16 4.03 -3.92
CA SER A 71 -16.42 4.79 -4.00
C SER A 71 -16.54 5.77 -5.18
N GLY A 72 -15.76 5.62 -6.25
CA GLY A 72 -15.90 6.39 -7.49
C GLY A 72 -14.80 6.25 -8.57
N SER A 73 -14.04 5.16 -8.62
CA SER A 73 -12.84 5.09 -9.49
C SER A 73 -13.17 4.89 -10.98
N HIS A 74 -12.66 5.79 -11.82
CA HIS A 74 -12.46 5.53 -13.25
C HIS A 74 -11.30 4.53 -13.41
N ILE A 75 -11.22 3.79 -14.53
CA ILE A 75 -10.18 2.76 -14.80
C ILE A 75 -8.74 3.32 -14.62
N THR A 76 -8.54 4.61 -14.86
CA THR A 76 -7.28 5.32 -14.63
C THR A 76 -6.84 5.34 -13.17
N ASP A 77 -7.78 5.36 -12.22
CA ASP A 77 -7.49 5.44 -10.79
C ASP A 77 -7.07 4.07 -10.24
N ALA A 78 -7.55 2.98 -10.84
CA ALA A 78 -7.20 1.62 -10.42
C ALA A 78 -5.70 1.32 -10.62
N GLY A 79 -5.10 1.81 -11.71
CA GLY A 79 -3.65 1.67 -11.95
C GLY A 79 -2.82 2.38 -10.88
N TRP A 80 -3.26 3.56 -10.43
CA TRP A 80 -2.60 4.30 -9.36
C TRP A 80 -2.77 3.64 -7.99
N GLN A 81 -3.96 3.13 -7.70
CA GLN A 81 -4.22 2.39 -6.47
C GLN A 81 -3.28 1.17 -6.35
N ILE A 82 -3.13 0.41 -7.44
CA ILE A 82 -2.20 -0.72 -7.49
C ILE A 82 -0.76 -0.25 -7.22
N ARG A 83 -0.29 0.81 -7.89
CA ARG A 83 1.07 1.35 -7.68
C ARG A 83 1.31 1.82 -6.24
N VAL A 84 0.31 2.42 -5.61
CA VAL A 84 0.39 2.86 -4.21
C VAL A 84 0.54 1.64 -3.30
N VAL A 85 -0.32 0.64 -3.44
CA VAL A 85 -0.24 -0.58 -2.60
C VAL A 85 1.06 -1.34 -2.83
N GLU A 86 1.53 -1.42 -4.08
CA GLU A 86 2.83 -2.00 -4.39
C GLU A 86 3.97 -1.26 -3.68
N SER A 87 3.95 0.08 -3.71
CA SER A 87 4.94 0.92 -3.03
C SER A 87 4.94 0.67 -1.52
N ILE A 88 3.74 0.50 -0.92
CA ILE A 88 3.58 0.19 0.50
C ILE A 88 4.22 -1.16 0.84
N ILE A 89 3.94 -2.20 0.03
CA ILE A 89 4.48 -3.55 0.26
C ILE A 89 6.01 -3.56 0.10
N ASN A 90 6.55 -2.91 -0.94
CA ASN A 90 7.99 -2.88 -1.18
C ASN A 90 8.77 -2.09 -0.11
N SER A 91 8.13 -1.14 0.55
CA SER A 91 8.74 -0.23 1.52
C SER A 91 8.18 -0.45 2.93
N THR A 92 7.75 -1.68 3.23
CA THR A 92 7.03 -2.02 4.46
C THR A 92 7.73 -1.49 5.71
N PHE A 93 9.03 -1.76 5.86
CA PHE A 93 9.81 -1.35 7.03
C PHE A 93 10.24 0.13 7.02
N GLU A 94 10.10 0.83 5.89
CA GLU A 94 10.31 2.29 5.82
C GLU A 94 9.03 3.05 6.19
N ILE A 95 7.87 2.42 6.04
CA ILE A 95 6.56 3.03 6.25
C ILE A 95 6.01 2.74 7.65
N PHE A 96 6.27 1.54 8.19
CA PHE A 96 5.83 1.16 9.52
C PHE A 96 7.04 1.14 10.45
N ASP A 97 6.94 1.85 11.58
CA ASP A 97 8.00 1.84 12.58
C ASP A 97 8.17 0.44 13.21
N ASP A 98 9.41 0.13 13.55
CA ASP A 98 9.77 -0.98 14.43
C ASP A 98 9.42 -0.55 15.87
N ASP A 99 8.28 -1.01 16.39
CA ASP A 99 7.94 -0.86 17.82
C ASP A 99 9.05 -1.41 18.74
#